data_AF-A0A7R9FDV7-F1
#
_entry.id   AF-A0A7R9FDV7-F1
#
_cell.length_a   1.000
_cell.length_b   1.000
_cell.length_c   1.000
_cell.angle_alpha   90.00
_cell.angle_beta   90.00
_cell.angle_gamma   90.00
#
_symmetry.space_group_name_H-M   'P 1'
#
loop_
_entity.id
_entity.type
_entity.pdbx_description
1 polymer ?
#
loop_
_entity_poly.entity_id
_entity_poly.type
_entity_poly.pdbx_seq_one_letter_code
_entity_poly.pdbx_strand_id
1 'polypeptide(L)'
;MPTDLKEHIEYVQRSKPLHMQTVWLSCEGETEDDAENIGPLFYIPTRGFPGYSFNSETPKGYLNPLAAVNFEKPKCKCSLEKT
;
A
#
# COMPACT_ATOMS: atom_id res chain seq x y z
N MET A 1 7.97 11.28 0.69
CA MET A 1 7.11 10.53 1.63
C MET A 1 5.79 11.29 1.75
N PRO A 2 4.69 10.72 1.24
CA PRO A 2 3.35 11.31 1.29
C PRO A 2 2.91 11.71 2.69
N THR A 3 2.08 12.76 2.78
CA THR A 3 1.58 13.27 4.07
C THR A 3 0.65 12.26 4.74
N ASP A 4 -0.23 11.61 3.98
CA ASP A 4 -1.14 10.57 4.49
C ASP A 4 -0.36 9.40 5.12
N LEU A 5 0.78 9.04 4.53
CA LEU A 5 1.63 7.97 5.03
C LEU A 5 2.29 8.38 6.35
N LYS A 6 2.76 9.63 6.49
CA LYS A 6 3.34 10.13 7.74
C LYS A 6 2.31 10.08 8.87
N GLU A 7 1.10 10.56 8.62
CA GLU A 7 0.02 10.55 9.60
C GLU A 7 -0.34 9.12 10.03
N HIS A 8 -0.36 8.18 9.08
CA HIS A 8 -0.55 6.77 9.38
C HIS A 8 0.56 6.21 10.27
N ILE A 9 1.83 6.52 9.95
CA ILE A 9 2.99 6.07 10.73
C ILE A 9 2.92 6.65 12.15
N GLU A 10 2.62 7.94 12.32
CA GLU A 10 2.46 8.57 13.64
C GLU A 10 1.32 7.92 14.44
N TYR A 11 0.21 7.61 13.79
CA TYR A 11 -0.88 6.87 14.43
C TYR A 11 -0.42 5.47 14.89
N VAL A 12 0.30 4.73 14.04
CA VAL A 12 0.85 3.42 14.41
C VAL A 12 1.88 3.54 15.53
N GLN A 13 2.68 4.61 15.56
CA GLN A 13 3.64 4.87 16.64
C GLN A 13 2.98 4.89 18.00
N ARG A 14 1.87 5.63 18.07
CA ARG A 14 1.13 5.85 19.31
C ARG A 14 0.29 4.63 19.71
N SER A 15 -0.28 3.92 18.73
CA SER A 15 -1.24 2.82 19.00
C SER A 15 -0.60 1.44 19.06
N LYS A 16 0.42 1.18 18.24
CA LYS A 16 1.05 -0.14 18.06
C LYS A 16 2.57 0.02 17.83
N PRO A 17 3.33 0.46 18.85
CA PRO A 17 4.76 0.76 18.69
C PRO A 17 5.59 -0.46 18.22
N LEU A 18 5.17 -1.69 18.53
CA LEU A 18 5.82 -2.92 18.05
C LEU A 18 5.76 -3.08 16.51
N HIS A 19 4.81 -2.43 15.84
CA HIS A 19 4.64 -2.49 14.38
C HIS A 19 5.50 -1.45 13.64
N MET A 20 6.35 -0.69 14.35
CA MET A 20 7.23 0.30 13.71
C MET A 20 8.30 -0.30 12.81
N GLN A 21 8.67 -1.55 13.07
CA GLN A 21 9.56 -2.32 12.21
C GLN A 21 8.76 -2.83 11.00
N THR A 22 8.32 -1.91 10.15
CA THR A 22 7.54 -2.19 8.94
C THR A 22 8.14 -1.42 7.78
N VAL A 23 8.29 -2.09 6.64
CA VAL A 23 8.53 -1.46 5.35
C VAL A 23 7.18 -0.94 4.86
N TRP A 24 7.02 0.37 4.89
CA TRP A 24 5.76 1.03 4.58
C TRP A 24 5.47 1.06 3.08
N LEU A 25 4.20 0.89 2.72
CA LEU A 25 3.72 0.95 1.35
C LEU A 25 2.74 2.13 1.19
N SER A 26 2.92 2.92 0.15
CA SER A 26 1.92 3.89 -0.31
C SER A 26 1.81 3.81 -1.83
N CYS A 27 0.58 3.87 -2.32
CA CYS A 27 0.23 3.87 -3.74
C CYS A 27 -0.49 5.18 -4.06
N GLU A 28 -0.05 5.84 -5.13
CA GLU A 28 -0.61 7.09 -5.64
C GLU A 28 -0.71 7.00 -7.16
N GLY A 29 -1.49 7.89 -7.78
CA GLY A 29 -1.55 8.00 -9.24
C GLY A 29 -0.24 8.53 -9.81
N GLU A 30 0.12 8.10 -11.02
CA GLU A 30 1.35 8.54 -11.70
C GLU A 30 1.23 9.99 -12.19
N THR A 31 0.06 10.36 -12.72
CA THR A 31 -0.27 11.72 -13.15
C THR A 31 -1.34 12.36 -12.26
N GLU A 32 -1.52 13.68 -12.35
CA GLU A 32 -2.60 14.38 -11.64
C GLU A 32 -3.98 13.82 -12.01
N ASP A 33 -4.18 13.55 -13.31
CA ASP A 33 -5.38 12.89 -13.82
C ASP A 33 -5.59 11.52 -13.16
N ASP A 34 -4.55 10.71 -13.02
CA ASP A 34 -4.65 9.40 -12.39
C ASP A 34 -4.96 9.51 -10.90
N ALA A 35 -4.35 10.48 -10.21
CA ALA A 35 -4.61 10.73 -8.78
C ALA A 35 -6.08 11.09 -8.53
N GLU A 36 -6.73 11.81 -9.45
CA GLU A 36 -8.16 12.12 -9.37
C GLU A 36 -9.09 10.95 -9.72
N ASN A 37 -8.57 9.96 -10.46
CA ASN A 37 -9.35 8.82 -10.97
C ASN A 37 -9.18 7.55 -10.11
N ILE A 38 -8.10 7.43 -9.34
CA ILE A 38 -7.74 6.22 -8.59
C ILE A 38 -8.78 5.84 -7.51
N GLY A 39 -9.43 6.84 -6.92
CA GLY A 39 -10.41 6.66 -5.85
C GLY A 39 -9.79 6.19 -4.52
N PRO A 40 -10.63 5.83 -3.52
CA PRO A 40 -10.13 5.34 -2.23
C PRO A 40 -9.44 3.98 -2.35
N LEU A 41 -8.32 3.84 -1.64
CA LEU A 41 -7.49 2.64 -1.60
C LEU A 41 -7.61 1.90 -0.27
N PHE A 42 -7.79 0.59 -0.35
CA PHE A 42 -7.79 -0.29 0.82
C PHE A 42 -6.64 -1.30 0.74
N TYR A 43 -5.83 -1.36 1.80
CA TYR A 43 -4.62 -2.19 1.87
C TYR A 43 -4.91 -3.48 2.65
N ILE A 44 -4.56 -4.62 2.06
CA ILE A 44 -4.79 -5.95 2.63
C ILE A 44 -3.46 -6.71 2.72
N PRO A 45 -3.10 -7.30 3.87
CA PRO A 45 -3.81 -7.22 5.16
C PRO A 45 -3.51 -5.91 5.93
N THR A 46 -2.38 -5.27 5.62
CA THR A 46 -1.92 -4.04 6.28
C THR A 46 -1.22 -3.15 5.26
N ARG A 47 -1.07 -1.86 5.58
CA ARG A 47 -0.33 -0.90 4.76
C ARG A 47 1.19 -1.07 4.96
N GLY A 48 1.75 -2.14 4.40
CA GLY A 48 3.19 -2.42 4.43
C GLY A 48 3.54 -3.86 4.80
N PHE A 49 4.84 -4.12 4.87
CA PHE A 49 5.42 -5.43 5.16
C PHE A 49 6.17 -5.41 6.47
N PRO A 50 5.93 -6.36 7.38
CA PRO A 50 6.65 -6.39 8.64
C PRO A 50 8.13 -6.76 8.41
N GLY A 51 9.00 -6.17 9.22
CA GLY A 51 10.46 -6.28 9.08
C GLY A 51 10.99 -7.71 9.26
N TYR A 52 10.29 -8.55 10.03
CA TYR A 52 10.68 -9.95 10.25
C TYR A 52 10.63 -10.81 8.98
N SER A 53 10.03 -10.31 7.89
CA SER A 53 10.03 -11.00 6.60
C SER A 53 11.37 -10.85 5.87
N PHE A 54 12.21 -9.88 6.23
CA PHE A 54 13.43 -9.54 5.50
C PHE A 54 14.71 -10.01 6.21
N ASN A 55 14.67 -11.19 6.80
CA ASN A 55 15.80 -11.76 7.54
C ASN A 55 16.79 -12.42 6.56
N SER A 56 18.08 -12.46 6.92
CA SER A 56 19.14 -13.05 6.08
C SER A 56 19.01 -14.56 5.87
N GLU A 57 18.35 -15.26 6.80
CA GLU A 57 18.09 -16.70 6.71
C GLU A 57 16.76 -16.93 6.01
N THR A 58 16.79 -17.14 4.70
CA THR A 58 15.60 -17.58 3.94
C THR A 58 15.48 -19.11 4.06
N PRO A 59 14.52 -19.64 4.85
CA PRO A 59 14.33 -21.08 4.93
C PRO A 59 13.93 -21.64 3.55
N LYS A 60 14.25 -22.92 3.30
CA LYS A 60 13.75 -23.61 2.10
C LYS A 60 12.22 -23.55 2.07
N GLY A 61 11.66 -22.96 1.01
CA GLY A 61 10.21 -22.75 0.89
C GLY A 61 9.72 -21.39 1.38
N TYR A 62 10.62 -20.42 1.59
CA TYR A 62 10.24 -19.04 1.86
C TYR A 62 9.36 -18.47 0.74
N LEU A 63 8.23 -17.88 1.14
CA LEU A 63 7.32 -17.17 0.25
C LEU A 63 7.42 -15.68 0.53
N ASN A 64 7.59 -14.90 -0.53
CA ASN A 64 7.64 -13.44 -0.41
C ASN A 64 6.30 -12.93 0.16
N PRO A 65 6.34 -11.94 1.07
CA PRO A 65 5.12 -11.39 1.61
C PRO A 65 4.37 -10.66 0.50
N LEU A 66 3.06 -10.88 0.43
CA LEU A 66 2.19 -10.27 -0.56
C LEU A 66 1.29 -9.25 0.15
N ALA A 67 1.06 -8.13 -0.53
CA ALA A 67 0.06 -7.16 -0.16
C ALA A 67 -0.85 -6.95 -1.38
N ALA A 68 -2.15 -6.87 -1.12
CA ALA A 68 -3.13 -6.50 -2.12
C ALA A 68 -3.63 -5.08 -1.84
N VAL A 69 -3.79 -4.30 -2.91
CA VAL A 69 -4.40 -2.98 -2.84
C VAL A 69 -5.71 -3.06 -3.61
N ASN A 70 -6.81 -2.85 -2.90
CA ASN A 70 -8.13 -2.79 -3.48
C ASN A 70 -8.48 -1.34 -3.81
N PHE A 71 -8.74 -1.09 -5.08
CA PHE A 71 -9.24 0.19 -5.59
C PHE A 71 -10.76 0.13 -5.51
N GLU A 72 -11.35 0.74 -4.46
CA GLU A 72 -12.77 0.50 -4.17
C GLU A 72 -13.70 1.14 -5.20
N LYS A 73 -13.35 2.34 -5.69
CA LYS A 73 -14.16 3.13 -6.62
C LYS A 73 -13.30 3.91 -7.62
N PRO A 74 -12.55 3.23 -8.49
CA PRO A 74 -11.82 3.91 -9.56
C PRO A 74 -12.81 4.52 -10.56
N LYS A 75 -12.56 5.74 -11.01
CA LYS A 75 -13.29 6.33 -12.13
C LYS A 75 -12.86 5.62 -13.41
N CYS A 76 -13.78 4.95 -14.11
CA CYS A 76 -13.44 4.46 -15.44
C CYS A 76 -13.40 5.63 -16.42
N LYS A 77 -12.22 6.01 -16.91
CA LYS A 77 -12.09 6.60 -18.25
C LYS A 77 -12.11 5.45 -19.26
N CYS A 78 -13.25 4.78 -19.37
CA CYS A 78 -13.46 3.80 -20.41
C CYS A 78 -13.50 4.60 -21.72
N SER A 79 -12.37 4.78 -22.40
CA SER A 79 -12.32 5.11 -23.81
C SER A 79 -12.96 3.94 -24.54
N LEU A 80 -14.28 3.95 -24.62
CA LEU A 80 -15.01 3.19 -25.61
C LEU A 80 -14.53 3.76 -26.94
N GLU A 81 -13.54 3.11 -27.56
CA GLU A 81 -13.35 3.20 -29.00
C GLU A 81 -14.68 2.78 -29.62
N LYS A 82 -15.50 3.79 -29.93
CA LYS A 82 -16.66 3.64 -30.80
C LYS A 82 -16.12 3.22 -32.16
N THR A 83 -16.20 1.93 -32.46
CA THR A 83 -16.23 1.42 -33.83
C THR A 83 -17.65 0.97 -34.13
#